data_AF-A0A9P9SHH8-F1
#
_entry.id   AF-A0A9P9SHH8-F1
#
_cell.length_a   1.000
_cell.length_b   1.000
_cell.length_c   1.000
_cell.angle_alpha   90.00
_cell.angle_beta   90.00
_cell.angle_gamma   90.00
#
_symmetry.space_group_name_H-M   'P 1'
#
loop_
_entity.id
_entity.type
_entity.pdbx_description
1 polymer ?
#
loop_
_entity_poly.entity_id
_entity_poly.type
_entity_poly.pdbx_seq_one_letter_code
_entity_poly.pdbx_strand_id
1 'polypeptide(L)'
;MEARVRDTGHTTHLQTCLLHNNRRITRCSGRLRKGGNCVFRAIGSFRPGMMPTCQIHRHQLRRIGWCQAPLSCGFECGRMCEWKPHGFQLCFDHREHPMTCYFLKIPIEMRLRIYQFLLPDRDVPARYEKSSLASDGGGVHTSILCVNRQIHDEATGLLYRTRSFSIELIDDWLSMCNSSQNGSSSNNHHALDNHRLQQMSPGLVMARQGPRVLGGVSNSAYTPTIRSNKCLAFDANASVEPVWDPTLSERYFNMIQSFRIEIVLPSLGAWWLPNSGPANDRASMSRLLNYCDHLHRLVGRLRLIRKPIARLEIVIKLDSAYFNQGDAFPIARFLLRPFWRLHNVAKPGLRLTTIQGSWGEVELLTSDWASSPAGGKLSAYTEHLFEHMSGSQSPPELPVFTAYWQLENLLSYLRKHCRDTDPKIEKIAGLLYTARFAREVEDLAHFRMIWNQVVDIWFDCLNERVQFQSNVVLLINAICGTVQNGS
;
A
#
# COMPACT_ATOMS: atom_id res chain seq x y z
N MET A 1 -32.70 4.07 -36.43
CA MET A 1 -31.85 5.25 -36.72
C MET A 1 -32.80 6.36 -37.08
N GLU A 2 -33.21 7.12 -36.07
CA GLU A 2 -34.18 8.20 -36.22
C GLU A 2 -33.57 9.34 -37.03
N ALA A 3 -34.29 9.80 -38.05
CA ALA A 3 -33.98 11.06 -38.69
C ALA A 3 -34.08 12.15 -37.61
N ARG A 4 -32.94 12.70 -37.17
CA ARG A 4 -32.94 13.90 -36.31
C ARG A 4 -33.72 14.97 -37.06
N VAL A 5 -34.93 15.26 -36.60
CA VAL A 5 -35.70 16.45 -36.99
C VAL A 5 -34.84 17.62 -36.55
N ARG A 6 -34.05 18.16 -37.48
CA ARG A 6 -33.24 19.35 -37.23
C ARG A 6 -34.21 20.52 -37.14
N ASP A 7 -34.22 21.17 -36.00
CA ASP A 7 -34.99 22.39 -35.78
C ASP A 7 -34.63 23.40 -36.87
N THR A 8 -35.63 24.06 -37.46
CA THR A 8 -35.47 24.91 -38.67
C THR A 8 -34.46 26.05 -38.45
N GLY A 9 -34.29 26.49 -37.20
CA GLY A 9 -33.27 27.48 -36.80
C GLY A 9 -31.82 26.98 -36.88
N HIS A 10 -31.58 25.67 -36.79
CA HIS A 10 -30.22 25.10 -36.86
C HIS A 10 -29.66 25.14 -38.29
N THR A 11 -30.54 24.93 -39.29
CA THR A 11 -30.16 24.97 -40.71
C THR A 11 -29.84 26.37 -41.22
N THR A 12 -30.55 27.39 -40.74
CA THR A 12 -30.31 28.79 -41.14
C THR A 12 -29.01 29.33 -40.54
N HIS A 13 -28.70 29.00 -39.29
CA HIS A 13 -27.43 29.38 -38.65
C HIS A 13 -26.22 28.78 -39.37
N LEU A 14 -26.27 27.49 -39.71
CA LEU A 14 -25.19 26.78 -40.41
C LEU A 14 -24.84 27.44 -41.75
N GLN A 15 -25.79 28.10 -42.41
CA GLN A 15 -25.59 28.76 -43.70
C GLN A 15 -25.02 30.18 -43.58
N THR A 16 -25.27 30.86 -42.45
CA THR A 16 -24.89 32.28 -42.25
C THR A 16 -23.65 32.45 -41.37
N CYS A 17 -23.38 31.52 -40.44
CA CYS A 17 -22.28 31.64 -39.51
C CYS A 17 -20.93 31.25 -40.14
N LEU A 18 -19.97 32.18 -40.11
CA LEU A 18 -18.63 32.02 -40.68
C LEU A 18 -17.84 30.85 -40.09
N LEU A 19 -18.15 30.42 -38.87
CA LEU A 19 -17.47 29.31 -38.19
C LEU A 19 -17.82 27.94 -38.80
N HIS A 20 -18.97 27.85 -39.48
CA HIS A 20 -19.42 26.64 -40.16
C HIS A 20 -19.11 26.66 -41.66
N ASN A 21 -18.38 27.67 -42.15
CA ASN A 21 -18.21 27.92 -43.57
C ASN A 21 -17.33 26.85 -44.22
N ASN A 22 -17.97 25.76 -44.63
CA ASN A 22 -17.35 24.57 -45.17
C ASN A 22 -17.84 24.33 -46.60
N ARG A 23 -17.97 25.41 -47.39
CA ARG A 23 -18.06 25.36 -48.87
C ARG A 23 -16.78 24.78 -49.53
N ARG A 24 -16.00 23.98 -48.79
CA ARG A 24 -14.89 23.21 -49.34
C ARG A 24 -15.47 22.15 -50.26
N ILE A 25 -14.99 22.17 -51.49
CA ILE A 25 -15.10 21.07 -52.45
C ILE A 25 -14.95 19.75 -51.70
N THR A 26 -15.98 18.91 -51.73
CA THR A 26 -16.00 17.61 -51.09
C THR A 26 -14.88 16.76 -51.68
N ARG A 27 -13.76 16.61 -50.95
CA ARG A 27 -12.65 15.72 -51.33
C ARG A 27 -13.05 14.27 -51.09
N CYS A 28 -12.50 13.37 -51.89
CA CYS A 28 -12.69 11.95 -51.70
C CYS A 28 -12.15 11.49 -50.33
N SER A 29 -12.99 10.79 -49.57
CA SER A 29 -12.63 10.19 -48.27
C SER A 29 -11.88 8.85 -48.35
N GLY A 30 -11.57 8.39 -49.57
CA GLY A 30 -10.88 7.13 -49.83
C GLY A 30 -9.38 7.20 -49.53
N ARG A 31 -8.78 6.05 -49.21
CA ARG A 31 -7.35 5.88 -49.01
C ARG A 31 -6.70 5.18 -50.20
N LEU A 32 -5.50 5.62 -50.57
CA LEU A 32 -4.71 4.99 -51.62
C LEU A 32 -4.14 3.64 -51.13
N ARG A 33 -3.87 2.71 -52.05
CA ARG A 33 -3.28 1.39 -51.73
C ARG A 33 -1.93 1.47 -51.01
N LYS A 34 -1.13 2.50 -51.31
CA LYS A 34 0.19 2.76 -50.67
C LYS A 34 0.07 3.49 -49.32
N GLY A 35 -1.13 3.66 -48.78
CA GLY A 35 -1.40 4.56 -47.66
C GLY A 35 -1.56 6.02 -48.11
N GLY A 36 -2.23 6.83 -47.29
CA GLY A 36 -2.52 8.25 -47.59
C GLY A 36 -3.94 8.53 -48.11
N ASN A 37 -4.32 9.81 -48.12
CA ASN A 37 -5.66 10.27 -48.49
C ASN A 37 -5.75 10.55 -50.00
N CYS A 38 -6.88 10.25 -50.61
CA CYS A 38 -7.16 10.57 -52.01
C CYS A 38 -7.24 12.09 -52.24
N VAL A 39 -6.57 12.58 -53.28
CA VAL A 39 -6.59 14.01 -53.67
C VAL A 39 -7.74 14.37 -54.61
N PHE A 40 -8.42 13.39 -55.21
CA PHE A 40 -9.50 13.63 -56.17
C PHE A 40 -10.77 14.17 -55.49
N ARG A 41 -11.56 14.92 -56.27
CA ARG A 41 -12.88 15.40 -55.87
C ARG A 41 -13.86 14.22 -55.74
N ALA A 42 -14.69 14.24 -54.72
CA ALA A 42 -15.78 13.29 -54.59
C ALA A 42 -16.91 13.65 -55.56
N ILE A 43 -17.54 12.62 -56.13
CA ILE A 43 -18.67 12.79 -57.06
C ILE A 43 -20.00 12.91 -56.28
N GLY A 44 -19.99 12.51 -55.01
CA GLY A 44 -21.14 12.53 -54.10
C GLY A 44 -21.11 11.35 -53.13
N SER A 45 -22.15 11.20 -52.32
CA SER A 45 -22.38 9.98 -51.56
C SER A 45 -23.10 8.96 -52.45
N PHE A 46 -22.42 7.90 -52.89
CA PHE A 46 -23.03 6.84 -53.71
C PHE A 46 -24.13 6.06 -52.99
N ARG A 47 -24.13 6.08 -51.65
CA ARG A 47 -25.16 5.48 -50.81
C ARG A 47 -25.53 6.45 -49.68
N PRO A 48 -26.83 6.58 -49.33
CA PRO A 48 -27.24 7.32 -48.13
C PRO A 48 -26.46 6.84 -46.90
N GLY A 49 -25.93 7.76 -46.10
CA GLY A 49 -25.17 7.44 -44.89
C GLY A 49 -23.70 7.05 -45.09
N MET A 50 -23.15 7.17 -46.30
CA MET A 50 -21.72 6.91 -46.58
C MET A 50 -20.94 8.19 -46.86
N MET A 51 -19.65 8.16 -46.53
CA MET A 51 -18.72 9.24 -46.81
C MET A 51 -18.57 9.47 -48.33
N PRO A 52 -18.39 10.72 -48.78
CA PRO A 52 -18.25 11.03 -50.19
C PRO A 52 -16.94 10.47 -50.75
N THR A 53 -17.01 9.76 -51.87
CA THR A 53 -15.85 9.13 -52.53
C THR A 53 -15.80 9.50 -54.03
N CYS A 54 -14.62 9.38 -54.64
CA CYS A 54 -14.50 9.43 -56.10
C CYS A 54 -14.89 8.05 -56.70
N GLN A 55 -15.02 7.98 -58.02
CA GLN A 55 -15.36 6.72 -58.72
C GLN A 55 -14.41 5.57 -58.37
N ILE A 56 -13.11 5.84 -58.24
CA ILE A 56 -12.08 4.83 -57.96
C ILE A 56 -12.27 4.22 -56.56
N HIS A 57 -12.61 5.04 -55.56
CA HIS A 57 -12.75 4.62 -54.16
C HIS A 57 -14.19 4.32 -53.74
N ARG A 58 -15.13 4.19 -54.69
CA ARG A 58 -16.56 3.90 -54.41
C ARG A 58 -16.78 2.64 -53.56
N HIS A 59 -15.82 1.72 -53.57
CA HIS A 59 -15.87 0.46 -52.83
C HIS A 59 -15.46 0.57 -51.36
N GLN A 60 -14.83 1.66 -50.92
CA GLN A 60 -14.28 1.77 -49.56
C GLN A 60 -15.32 2.11 -48.47
N LEU A 61 -16.61 2.19 -48.83
CA LEU A 61 -17.81 2.33 -47.99
C LEU A 61 -17.57 2.65 -46.49
N ARG A 62 -17.17 3.89 -46.20
CA ARG A 62 -17.03 4.39 -44.82
C ARG A 62 -18.32 5.06 -44.40
N ARG A 63 -18.82 4.76 -43.20
CA ARG A 63 -20.01 5.44 -42.66
C ARG A 63 -19.73 6.91 -42.37
N ILE A 64 -20.69 7.77 -42.71
CA ILE A 64 -20.63 9.19 -42.41
C ILE A 64 -21.05 9.47 -40.96
N GLY A 65 -20.29 10.32 -40.29
CA GLY A 65 -20.63 10.96 -39.03
C GLY A 65 -20.56 12.48 -39.17
N TRP A 66 -20.99 13.19 -38.13
CA TRP A 66 -20.99 14.65 -38.11
C TRP A 66 -20.23 15.14 -36.88
N CYS A 67 -19.33 16.09 -37.07
CA CYS A 67 -18.51 16.62 -36.00
C CYS A 67 -19.36 17.29 -34.91
N GLN A 68 -19.31 16.77 -33.68
CA GLN A 68 -20.07 17.24 -32.52
C GLN A 68 -19.29 18.23 -31.65
N ALA A 69 -18.10 18.66 -32.06
CA ALA A 69 -17.32 19.66 -31.33
C ALA A 69 -18.11 20.98 -31.20
N PRO A 70 -18.35 21.50 -30.00
CA PRO A 70 -18.97 22.80 -29.81
C PRO A 70 -18.07 23.91 -30.36
N LEU A 71 -18.67 24.82 -31.13
CA LEU A 71 -18.01 26.03 -31.61
C LEU A 71 -18.36 27.23 -30.72
N SER A 72 -17.61 28.33 -30.87
CA SER A 72 -17.83 29.55 -30.10
C SER A 72 -19.19 30.23 -30.37
N CYS A 73 -19.86 29.90 -31.47
CA CYS A 73 -21.25 30.32 -31.72
C CYS A 73 -22.30 29.54 -30.91
N GLY A 74 -21.90 28.54 -30.11
CA GLY A 74 -22.81 27.71 -29.31
C GLY A 74 -23.36 26.47 -30.04
N PHE A 75 -23.08 26.31 -31.33
CA PHE A 75 -23.55 25.18 -32.14
C PHE A 75 -22.45 24.13 -32.39
N GLU A 76 -22.85 22.89 -32.70
CA GLU A 76 -21.93 21.82 -33.09
C GLU A 76 -21.29 22.10 -34.46
N CYS A 77 -19.99 21.81 -34.61
CA CYS A 77 -19.23 22.04 -35.84
C CYS A 77 -19.91 21.55 -37.12
N GLY A 78 -20.54 20.37 -37.08
CA GLY A 78 -21.36 19.85 -38.17
C GLY A 78 -20.58 19.47 -39.44
N ARG A 79 -19.25 19.39 -39.39
CA ARG A 79 -18.44 18.91 -40.52
C ARG A 79 -18.53 17.39 -40.66
N MET A 80 -18.60 16.89 -41.89
CA MET A 80 -18.59 15.44 -42.15
C MET A 80 -17.27 14.80 -41.69
N CYS A 81 -17.37 13.70 -40.97
CA CYS A 81 -16.22 12.91 -40.52
C CYS A 81 -16.51 11.41 -40.65
N GLU A 82 -15.47 10.58 -40.62
CA GLU A 82 -15.64 9.13 -40.58
C GLU A 82 -16.29 8.73 -39.25
N TRP A 83 -17.41 8.02 -39.30
CA TRP A 83 -18.02 7.48 -38.10
C TRP A 83 -17.18 6.30 -37.60
N LYS A 84 -16.72 6.41 -36.35
CA LYS A 84 -16.02 5.34 -35.65
C LYS A 84 -16.92 4.82 -34.53
N PRO A 85 -17.15 3.51 -34.44
CA PRO A 85 -17.80 2.92 -33.27
C PRO A 85 -17.11 3.37 -31.99
N HIS A 86 -17.88 3.76 -30.97
CA HIS A 86 -17.41 4.17 -29.64
C HIS A 86 -16.50 5.40 -29.57
N GLY A 87 -16.19 6.05 -30.71
CA GLY A 87 -15.42 7.28 -30.76
C GLY A 87 -16.30 8.52 -30.73
N PHE A 88 -15.74 9.63 -30.24
CA PHE A 88 -16.36 10.94 -30.45
C PHE A 88 -16.39 11.25 -31.95
N GLN A 89 -17.54 11.75 -32.43
CA GLN A 89 -17.67 12.17 -33.81
C GLN A 89 -16.99 13.53 -33.94
N LEU A 90 -15.70 13.52 -34.27
CA LEU A 90 -14.86 14.71 -34.42
C LEU A 90 -14.22 14.73 -35.80
N CYS A 91 -14.25 15.89 -36.45
CA CYS A 91 -13.48 16.10 -37.67
C CYS A 91 -11.99 16.25 -37.34
N PHE A 92 -11.14 16.21 -38.37
CA PHE A 92 -9.69 16.31 -38.21
C PHE A 92 -9.26 17.56 -37.43
N ASP A 93 -9.90 18.70 -37.70
CA ASP A 93 -9.57 19.99 -37.07
C ASP A 93 -9.98 20.04 -35.59
N HIS A 94 -10.87 19.14 -35.14
CA HIS A 94 -11.34 19.07 -33.76
C HIS A 94 -10.97 17.75 -33.07
N ARG A 95 -10.02 16.99 -33.60
CA ARG A 95 -9.61 15.69 -33.03
C ARG A 95 -9.11 15.80 -31.59
N GLU A 96 -8.54 16.95 -31.24
CA GLU A 96 -8.01 17.29 -29.91
C GLU A 96 -8.99 18.13 -29.08
N HIS A 97 -10.20 18.38 -29.59
CA HIS A 97 -11.19 19.15 -28.87
C HIS A 97 -11.66 18.36 -27.62
N PRO A 98 -11.66 18.99 -26.42
CA PRO A 98 -12.06 18.33 -25.20
C PRO A 98 -13.56 18.01 -25.26
N MET A 99 -13.88 16.73 -25.39
CA MET A 99 -15.27 16.28 -25.38
C MET A 99 -15.74 16.00 -23.96
N THR A 100 -17.05 16.17 -23.75
CA THR A 100 -17.64 15.78 -22.49
C THR A 100 -17.51 14.28 -22.27
N CYS A 101 -17.04 13.88 -21.09
CA CYS A 101 -17.01 12.49 -20.70
C CYS A 101 -18.45 12.01 -20.42
N TYR A 102 -19.10 11.37 -21.41
CA TYR A 102 -20.47 10.86 -21.24
C TYR A 102 -20.58 9.82 -20.13
N PHE A 103 -19.49 9.12 -19.81
CA PHE A 103 -19.45 8.22 -18.66
C PHE A 103 -19.76 8.95 -17.35
N LEU A 104 -19.24 10.16 -17.15
CA LEU A 104 -19.52 10.97 -15.95
C LEU A 104 -20.94 11.56 -15.91
N LYS A 105 -21.70 11.48 -17.01
CA LYS A 105 -23.13 11.83 -17.04
C LYS A 105 -24.04 10.70 -16.57
N ILE A 106 -23.54 9.46 -16.55
CA ILE A 106 -24.27 8.30 -16.01
C ILE A 106 -24.44 8.50 -14.50
N PRO A 107 -25.59 8.22 -13.87
CA PRO A 107 -25.74 8.30 -12.42
C PRO A 107 -24.65 7.53 -11.66
N ILE A 108 -24.26 8.03 -10.48
CA ILE A 108 -23.14 7.46 -9.72
C ILE A 108 -23.36 5.98 -9.40
N GLU A 109 -24.58 5.59 -9.07
CA GLU A 109 -24.96 4.21 -8.72
C GLU A 109 -24.68 3.25 -9.87
N MET A 110 -24.98 3.68 -11.10
CA MET A 110 -24.71 2.91 -12.31
C MET A 110 -23.20 2.86 -12.60
N ARG A 111 -22.46 3.94 -12.35
CA ARG A 111 -20.98 3.91 -12.46
C ARG A 111 -20.35 2.97 -11.44
N LEU A 112 -20.82 2.99 -10.19
CA LEU A 112 -20.38 2.05 -9.15
C LEU A 112 -20.65 0.61 -9.56
N ARG A 113 -21.82 0.34 -10.17
CA ARG A 113 -22.12 -1.00 -10.71
C ARG A 113 -21.16 -1.39 -11.84
N ILE A 114 -20.78 -0.45 -12.72
CA ILE A 114 -19.75 -0.68 -13.74
C ILE A 114 -18.39 -0.97 -13.10
N TYR A 115 -17.98 -0.20 -12.07
CA TYR A 115 -16.73 -0.44 -11.37
C TYR A 115 -16.68 -1.82 -10.70
N GLN A 116 -17.80 -2.34 -10.19
CA GLN A 116 -17.87 -3.69 -9.63
C GLN A 116 -17.53 -4.79 -10.65
N PHE A 117 -17.76 -4.58 -11.94
CA PHE A 117 -17.35 -5.51 -13.00
C PHE A 117 -15.89 -5.32 -13.44
N LEU A 118 -15.25 -4.22 -13.05
CA LEU A 118 -13.87 -3.90 -13.45
C LEU A 118 -12.86 -4.13 -12.33
N LEU A 119 -13.28 -4.00 -11.08
CA LEU A 119 -12.43 -4.10 -9.90
C LEU A 119 -12.55 -5.50 -9.26
N PRO A 120 -11.59 -5.90 -8.41
CA PRO A 120 -11.70 -7.14 -7.65
C PRO A 120 -13.05 -7.25 -6.94
N ASP A 121 -13.70 -8.39 -7.07
CA ASP A 121 -14.92 -8.72 -6.34
C ASP A 121 -14.73 -9.75 -5.23
N ARG A 122 -13.56 -10.39 -5.21
CA ARG A 122 -13.07 -11.26 -4.15
C ARG A 122 -12.12 -10.50 -3.21
N ASP A 123 -11.76 -11.18 -2.14
CA ASP A 123 -10.72 -10.70 -1.23
C ASP A 123 -9.40 -10.54 -1.97
N VAL A 124 -8.68 -9.44 -1.68
CA VAL A 124 -7.37 -9.17 -2.27
C VAL A 124 -6.34 -9.93 -1.43
N PRO A 125 -5.67 -10.96 -1.97
CA PRO A 125 -4.68 -11.73 -1.24
C PRO A 125 -3.40 -10.93 -1.02
N ALA A 126 -2.60 -11.34 -0.03
CA ALA A 126 -1.30 -10.74 0.24
C ALA A 126 -0.32 -10.99 -0.92
N ARG A 127 -0.47 -12.15 -1.59
CA ARG A 127 0.30 -12.57 -2.77
C ARG A 127 -0.66 -12.88 -3.91
N TYR A 128 -0.38 -12.36 -5.11
CA TYR A 128 -1.18 -12.68 -6.29
C TYR A 128 -0.76 -14.04 -6.81
N GLU A 129 -1.45 -15.09 -6.36
CA GLU A 129 -1.39 -16.38 -7.03
C GLU A 129 -2.08 -16.29 -8.41
N LYS A 130 -2.03 -17.37 -9.19
CA LYS A 130 -2.76 -17.46 -10.48
C LYS A 130 -4.29 -17.42 -10.32
N SER A 131 -4.81 -17.19 -9.12
CA SER A 131 -6.22 -17.12 -8.83
C SER A 131 -6.80 -15.80 -9.32
N SER A 132 -7.95 -15.89 -9.98
CA SER A 132 -8.71 -14.71 -10.41
C SER A 132 -9.21 -13.95 -9.18
N LEU A 133 -8.98 -12.63 -9.18
CA LEU A 133 -9.55 -11.66 -8.23
C LEU A 133 -11.03 -11.34 -8.53
N ALA A 134 -11.55 -11.83 -9.66
CA ALA A 134 -12.94 -11.78 -10.05
C ALA A 134 -13.61 -13.16 -9.86
N SER A 135 -14.82 -13.18 -9.31
CA SER A 135 -15.58 -14.38 -8.97
C SER A 135 -16.02 -15.18 -10.19
N ASP A 136 -16.22 -14.50 -11.32
CA ASP A 136 -16.54 -15.08 -12.63
C ASP A 136 -15.30 -15.61 -13.38
N GLY A 137 -14.11 -15.50 -12.78
CA GLY A 137 -12.85 -15.84 -13.44
C GLY A 137 -12.36 -14.80 -14.46
N GLY A 138 -13.07 -13.66 -14.57
CA GLY A 138 -12.77 -12.57 -15.48
C GLY A 138 -11.49 -11.81 -15.12
N GLY A 139 -11.05 -10.97 -16.05
CA GLY A 139 -9.93 -10.06 -15.82
C GLY A 139 -10.31 -8.90 -14.91
N VAL A 140 -9.38 -8.47 -14.05
CA VAL A 140 -9.50 -7.22 -13.31
C VAL A 140 -8.83 -6.08 -14.08
N HIS A 141 -9.51 -4.94 -14.18
CA HIS A 141 -9.11 -3.77 -14.94
C HIS A 141 -8.90 -2.54 -14.02
N THR A 142 -7.89 -2.61 -13.16
CA THR A 142 -7.54 -1.52 -12.22
C THR A 142 -7.07 -0.24 -12.90
N SER A 143 -6.78 -0.25 -14.21
CA SER A 143 -6.45 0.93 -14.99
C SER A 143 -7.56 2.00 -14.97
N ILE A 144 -8.80 1.63 -14.66
CA ILE A 144 -9.91 2.57 -14.46
C ILE A 144 -9.61 3.60 -13.36
N LEU A 145 -8.83 3.23 -12.35
CA LEU A 145 -8.40 4.11 -11.26
C LEU A 145 -7.53 5.27 -11.76
N CYS A 146 -6.90 5.12 -12.93
CA CYS A 146 -5.98 6.09 -13.50
C CYS A 146 -6.63 7.01 -14.55
N VAL A 147 -7.95 6.96 -14.75
CA VAL A 147 -8.61 7.70 -15.85
C VAL A 147 -8.80 9.18 -15.52
N ASN A 148 -9.40 9.49 -14.39
CA ASN A 148 -9.53 10.86 -13.89
C ASN A 148 -9.82 10.86 -12.38
N ARG A 149 -9.71 12.03 -11.74
CA ARG A 149 -9.89 12.19 -10.29
C ARG A 149 -11.26 11.74 -9.78
N GLN A 150 -12.34 12.06 -10.48
CA GLN A 150 -13.68 11.68 -10.06
C GLN A 150 -13.86 10.15 -10.10
N ILE A 151 -13.50 9.52 -11.22
CA ILE A 151 -13.53 8.05 -11.36
C ILE A 151 -12.64 7.40 -10.30
N HIS A 152 -11.44 7.95 -10.09
CA HIS A 152 -10.52 7.47 -9.06
C HIS A 152 -11.15 7.52 -7.67
N ASP A 153 -11.70 8.65 -7.23
CA ASP A 153 -12.26 8.79 -5.88
C ASP A 153 -13.49 7.89 -5.67
N GLU A 154 -14.33 7.72 -6.69
CA GLU A 154 -15.48 6.81 -6.65
C GLU A 154 -15.04 5.33 -6.60
N ALA A 155 -14.13 4.93 -7.50
CA ALA A 155 -13.68 3.55 -7.66
C ALA A 155 -12.77 3.10 -6.50
N THR A 156 -11.90 3.96 -5.98
CA THR A 156 -11.11 3.66 -4.77
C THR A 156 -11.99 3.53 -3.54
N GLY A 157 -13.04 4.36 -3.42
CA GLY A 157 -14.04 4.23 -2.38
C GLY A 157 -14.70 2.85 -2.39
N LEU A 158 -15.06 2.36 -3.58
CA LEU A 158 -15.60 1.01 -3.75
C LEU A 158 -14.57 -0.07 -3.41
N LEU A 159 -13.38 -0.03 -4.01
CA LEU A 159 -12.34 -1.05 -3.84
C LEU A 159 -11.92 -1.24 -2.37
N TYR A 160 -11.48 -0.17 -1.72
CA TYR A 160 -10.88 -0.28 -0.40
C TYR A 160 -11.91 -0.47 0.71
N ARG A 161 -13.13 0.08 0.57
CA ARG A 161 -14.14 -0.06 1.64
C ARG A 161 -14.90 -1.39 1.62
N THR A 162 -15.06 -2.00 0.45
CA THR A 162 -15.93 -3.18 0.31
C THR A 162 -15.18 -4.50 0.28
N ARG A 163 -13.88 -4.49 -0.05
CA ARG A 163 -13.08 -5.72 -0.16
C ARG A 163 -12.23 -5.94 1.07
N SER A 164 -12.02 -7.20 1.41
CA SER A 164 -11.03 -7.58 2.42
C SER A 164 -9.65 -7.57 1.79
N PHE A 165 -8.67 -7.05 2.53
CA PHE A 165 -7.26 -7.08 2.14
C PHE A 165 -6.51 -8.01 3.06
N SER A 166 -5.79 -8.96 2.46
CA SER A 166 -5.01 -9.93 3.21
C SER A 166 -3.61 -9.38 3.47
N ILE A 167 -3.14 -9.52 4.70
CA ILE A 167 -1.79 -9.23 5.15
C ILE A 167 -1.24 -10.55 5.64
N GLU A 168 -0.14 -11.00 5.05
CA GLU A 168 0.44 -12.28 5.37
C GLU A 168 1.78 -12.09 6.09
N LEU A 169 1.91 -12.77 7.22
CA LEU A 169 3.11 -12.89 8.03
C LEU A 169 3.70 -14.29 7.82
N ILE A 170 4.79 -14.36 7.07
CA ILE A 170 5.59 -15.58 6.88
C ILE A 170 7.00 -15.28 7.37
N ASP A 171 7.52 -16.18 8.21
CA ASP A 171 8.82 -16.03 8.86
C ASP A 171 8.91 -14.68 9.60
N ASP A 172 9.83 -13.82 9.18
CA ASP A 172 10.07 -12.48 9.74
C ASP A 172 9.61 -11.34 8.79
N TRP A 173 8.58 -11.59 7.96
CA TRP A 173 8.20 -10.68 6.87
C TRP A 173 6.68 -10.49 6.80
N LEU A 174 6.27 -9.22 6.76
CA LEU A 174 4.89 -8.84 6.43
C LEU A 174 4.78 -8.58 4.93
N SER A 175 3.76 -9.13 4.31
CA SER A 175 3.47 -8.93 2.89
C SER A 175 2.01 -8.53 2.66
N MET A 176 1.80 -7.67 1.66
CA MET A 176 0.49 -7.18 1.26
C MET A 176 0.54 -6.72 -0.19
N CYS A 177 -0.50 -7.03 -0.98
CA CYS A 177 -0.63 -6.61 -2.38
C CYS A 177 0.60 -6.98 -3.24
N ASN A 178 1.11 -8.20 -3.08
CA ASN A 178 2.27 -8.77 -3.76
C ASN A 178 3.59 -8.03 -3.52
N SER A 179 3.67 -7.28 -2.42
CA SER A 179 4.90 -6.65 -1.98
C SER A 179 5.24 -7.15 -0.59
N SER A 180 6.46 -7.65 -0.44
CA SER A 180 7.04 -8.14 0.82
C SER A 180 8.01 -7.10 1.36
N GLN A 181 7.89 -6.75 2.64
CA GLN A 181 8.87 -5.92 3.33
C GLN A 181 9.73 -6.80 4.22
N ASN A 182 11.05 -6.66 4.10
CA ASN A 182 11.97 -7.36 4.99
C ASN A 182 12.15 -6.59 6.30
N GLY A 183 12.00 -7.27 7.44
CA GLY A 183 12.20 -6.69 8.76
C GLY A 183 13.65 -6.38 9.12
N SER A 184 14.61 -6.89 8.34
CA SER A 184 16.04 -6.70 8.59
C SER A 184 16.56 -5.37 8.00
N SER A 185 16.57 -4.35 8.85
CA SER A 185 17.46 -3.17 8.78
C SER A 185 17.44 -2.32 7.50
N SER A 186 16.40 -1.50 7.33
CA SER A 186 16.48 -0.31 6.48
C SER A 186 17.25 0.82 7.19
N ASN A 187 18.58 0.74 7.23
CA ASN A 187 19.43 1.92 7.43
C ASN A 187 19.89 2.55 6.10
N ASN A 188 19.38 2.06 4.96
CA ASN A 188 19.62 2.66 3.65
C ASN A 188 18.37 3.40 3.16
N HIS A 189 18.29 4.68 3.50
CA HIS A 189 17.42 5.65 2.84
C HIS A 189 17.89 5.93 1.41
N HIS A 190 17.84 4.94 0.51
CA HIS A 190 17.91 5.15 -0.94
C HIS A 190 17.27 3.97 -1.68
N ALA A 191 15.95 3.81 -1.53
CA ALA A 191 15.14 3.03 -2.49
C ALA A 191 14.15 4.00 -3.15
N LEU A 192 14.70 4.82 -4.05
CA LEU A 192 13.95 5.42 -5.15
C LEU A 192 13.68 4.32 -6.17
N ASP A 193 12.47 4.34 -6.73
CA ASP A 193 12.06 3.65 -7.95
C ASP A 193 12.10 2.13 -7.92
N ASN A 194 10.96 1.52 -7.55
CA ASN A 194 10.11 0.84 -8.54
C ASN A 194 8.85 0.26 -7.87
N HIS A 195 7.70 0.50 -8.51
CA HIS A 195 6.35 -0.02 -8.17
C HIS A 195 5.55 0.65 -7.03
N ARG A 196 5.62 1.98 -6.90
CA ARG A 196 4.45 2.72 -6.44
C ARG A 196 3.36 2.66 -7.52
N LEU A 197 2.31 1.87 -7.30
CA LEU A 197 1.02 2.09 -7.96
C LEU A 197 0.73 3.59 -7.87
N GLN A 198 0.73 4.24 -9.02
CA GLN A 198 0.85 5.67 -9.22
C GLN A 198 0.03 6.46 -8.21
N GLN A 199 0.71 7.10 -7.25
CA GLN A 199 0.22 8.37 -6.74
C GLN A 199 0.16 9.28 -7.98
N MET A 200 -1.04 9.52 -8.50
CA MET A 200 -1.27 10.71 -9.30
C MET A 200 -0.95 11.90 -8.39
N SER A 201 0.29 12.37 -8.45
CA SER A 201 0.66 13.69 -7.95
C SER A 201 -0.29 14.68 -8.64
N PRO A 202 -1.16 15.40 -7.92
CA PRO A 202 -2.17 16.28 -8.53
C PRO A 202 -1.59 17.43 -9.37
N GLY A 203 -0.26 17.59 -9.41
CA GLY A 203 0.43 18.72 -10.03
C GLY A 203 0.65 18.65 -11.54
N LEU A 204 0.46 17.51 -12.22
CA LEU A 204 0.87 17.38 -13.63
C LEU A 204 -0.25 17.43 -14.69
N VAL A 205 -1.52 17.56 -14.30
CA VAL A 205 -2.65 17.50 -15.27
C VAL A 205 -3.31 18.87 -15.53
N MET A 206 -2.90 19.95 -14.88
CA MET A 206 -3.43 21.30 -15.15
C MET A 206 -2.35 22.38 -15.11
N ALA A 207 -1.48 22.42 -16.13
CA ALA A 207 -0.67 23.60 -16.44
C ALA A 207 -0.46 23.74 -17.96
N ARG A 208 -1.55 23.97 -18.68
CA ARG A 208 -1.52 24.65 -19.98
C ARG A 208 -2.42 25.87 -19.91
N GLN A 209 -1.86 26.97 -19.42
CA GLN A 209 -2.39 28.32 -19.68
C GLN A 209 -1.38 29.06 -20.57
N GLY A 210 -1.92 29.79 -21.54
CA GLY A 210 -1.23 30.39 -22.67
C GLY A 210 -0.30 31.57 -22.34
N PRO A 211 0.17 32.27 -23.39
CA PRO A 211 1.32 33.17 -23.31
C PRO A 211 0.94 34.46 -22.60
N ARG A 212 1.60 34.75 -21.47
CA ARG A 212 1.60 36.08 -20.86
C ARG A 212 2.79 36.89 -21.37
N VAL A 213 2.43 38.11 -21.76
CA VAL A 213 3.23 39.23 -22.21
C VAL A 213 4.35 39.58 -21.22
N LEU A 214 5.50 39.94 -21.76
CA LEU A 214 6.72 40.42 -21.11
C LEU A 214 6.49 41.65 -20.22
N GLY A 215 7.20 41.68 -19.08
CA GLY A 215 7.54 42.92 -18.38
C GLY A 215 7.69 42.74 -16.88
N GLY A 216 8.91 42.91 -16.34
CA GLY A 216 9.11 43.11 -14.91
C GLY A 216 10.40 42.55 -14.35
N VAL A 217 11.41 43.41 -14.27
CA VAL A 217 12.72 43.21 -13.64
C VAL A 217 12.57 43.03 -12.13
N SER A 218 13.32 42.11 -11.51
CA SER A 218 13.75 42.23 -10.10
C SER A 218 14.93 41.33 -9.79
N ASN A 219 16.04 41.96 -9.39
CA ASN A 219 17.24 41.35 -8.84
C ASN A 219 16.98 40.91 -7.39
N SER A 220 17.37 39.69 -7.03
CA SER A 220 17.51 39.27 -5.64
C SER A 220 18.79 38.44 -5.48
N ALA A 221 19.65 38.92 -4.58
CA ALA A 221 20.95 38.37 -4.28
C ALA A 221 20.83 37.04 -3.52
N TYR A 222 21.54 36.02 -4.00
CA TYR A 222 21.70 34.74 -3.32
C TYR A 222 22.90 34.80 -2.38
N THR A 223 22.66 34.55 -1.09
CA THR A 223 23.71 34.25 -0.10
C THR A 223 23.67 32.74 0.18
N PRO A 224 24.79 32.00 0.07
CA PRO A 224 24.79 30.56 0.29
C PRO A 224 24.76 30.25 1.79
N THR A 225 23.77 29.48 2.23
CA THR A 225 23.64 29.05 3.63
C THR A 225 24.60 27.87 3.90
N ILE A 226 25.54 28.08 4.82
CA ILE A 226 26.43 27.04 5.34
C ILE A 226 25.60 25.97 6.05
N ARG A 227 25.79 24.71 5.64
CA ARG A 227 25.06 23.53 6.10
C ARG A 227 25.51 23.19 7.53
N SER A 228 24.78 23.71 8.52
CA SER A 228 24.97 23.33 9.92
C SER A 228 24.60 21.85 10.11
N ASN A 229 25.54 21.07 10.63
CA ASN A 229 25.32 19.69 11.08
C ASN A 229 24.35 19.72 12.27
N LYS A 230 23.04 19.60 12.00
CA LYS A 230 22.04 19.33 13.03
C LYS A 230 22.35 17.97 13.67
N CYS A 231 22.90 17.98 14.87
CA CYS A 231 22.79 16.85 15.79
C CYS A 231 21.30 16.51 15.90
N LEU A 232 20.93 15.30 15.49
CA LEU A 232 19.59 14.76 15.67
C LEU A 232 19.35 14.61 17.17
N ALA A 233 18.82 15.65 17.81
CA ALA A 233 18.32 15.56 19.17
C ALA A 233 17.25 14.46 19.19
N PHE A 234 17.40 13.53 20.12
CA PHE A 234 16.42 12.48 20.36
C PHE A 234 15.10 13.17 20.73
N ASP A 235 14.11 13.09 19.86
CA ASP A 235 12.80 13.69 20.14
C ASP A 235 12.11 12.80 21.15
N ALA A 236 12.19 13.15 22.45
CA ALA A 236 11.64 12.37 23.56
C ALA A 236 10.12 12.16 23.44
N ASN A 237 9.47 12.86 22.49
CA ASN A 237 8.04 12.79 22.21
C ASN A 237 7.70 11.98 20.95
N ALA A 238 8.68 11.41 20.24
CA ALA A 238 8.39 10.53 19.10
C ALA A 238 7.57 9.31 19.57
N SER A 239 6.58 8.89 18.77
CA SER A 239 5.76 7.72 19.09
C SER A 239 6.66 6.51 19.31
N VAL A 240 6.68 6.02 20.56
CA VAL A 240 7.52 4.90 20.98
C VAL A 240 7.10 3.59 20.29
N GLU A 241 5.85 3.51 19.87
CA GLU A 241 5.30 2.31 19.26
C GLU A 241 5.85 2.10 17.85
N PRO A 242 6.34 0.89 17.54
CA PRO A 242 6.81 0.61 16.20
C PRO A 242 5.60 0.45 15.27
N VAL A 243 5.68 1.02 14.09
CA VAL A 243 4.61 1.01 13.10
C VAL A 243 5.11 0.27 11.87
N TRP A 244 4.34 -0.71 11.40
CA TRP A 244 4.58 -1.30 10.10
C TRP A 244 4.22 -0.31 9.00
N ASP A 245 5.12 -0.08 8.05
CA ASP A 245 4.88 0.79 6.90
C ASP A 245 4.36 -0.03 5.72
N PRO A 246 3.03 -0.01 5.45
CA PRO A 246 2.48 -0.79 4.35
C PRO A 246 2.91 -0.22 3.00
N THR A 247 2.82 -1.08 1.99
CA THR A 247 3.16 -0.75 0.60
C THR A 247 2.16 0.19 -0.03
N LEU A 248 0.93 0.17 0.49
CA LEU A 248 -0.11 1.15 0.17
C LEU A 248 0.17 2.49 0.85
N SER A 249 -0.09 3.58 0.14
CA SER A 249 -0.05 4.91 0.75
C SER A 249 -1.01 4.98 1.95
N GLU A 250 -0.65 5.76 2.97
CA GLU A 250 -1.44 5.92 4.18
C GLU A 250 -2.92 6.23 3.90
N ARG A 251 -3.18 7.09 2.90
CA ARG A 251 -4.54 7.43 2.45
C ARG A 251 -5.36 6.18 2.10
N TYR A 252 -4.82 5.27 1.29
CA TYR A 252 -5.54 4.09 0.83
C TYR A 252 -5.63 3.00 1.89
N PHE A 253 -4.55 2.81 2.66
CA PHE A 253 -4.57 1.87 3.78
C PHE A 253 -5.66 2.25 4.80
N ASN A 254 -5.79 3.54 5.12
CA ASN A 254 -6.82 4.05 6.03
C ASN A 254 -8.24 4.02 5.44
N MET A 255 -8.40 3.72 4.15
CA MET A 255 -9.70 3.48 3.53
C MET A 255 -10.15 2.03 3.65
N ILE A 256 -9.24 1.10 3.96
CA ILE A 256 -9.57 -0.31 4.12
C ILE A 256 -10.39 -0.51 5.38
N GLN A 257 -11.52 -1.21 5.24
CA GLN A 257 -12.42 -1.50 6.35
C GLN A 257 -12.45 -2.98 6.72
N SER A 258 -11.92 -3.85 5.87
CA SER A 258 -11.89 -5.29 6.09
C SER A 258 -10.47 -5.80 5.90
N PHE A 259 -9.94 -6.47 6.92
CA PHE A 259 -8.60 -7.05 6.91
C PHE A 259 -8.68 -8.55 7.17
N ARG A 260 -7.81 -9.30 6.51
CA ARG A 260 -7.52 -10.70 6.80
C ARG A 260 -6.04 -10.84 7.12
N ILE A 261 -5.68 -11.21 8.34
CA ILE A 261 -4.28 -11.36 8.75
C ILE A 261 -3.96 -12.84 8.75
N GLU A 262 -3.12 -13.28 7.82
CA GLU A 262 -2.67 -14.66 7.70
C GLU A 262 -1.31 -14.82 8.38
N ILE A 263 -1.25 -15.58 9.46
CA ILE A 263 -0.02 -15.90 10.19
C ILE A 263 0.36 -17.33 9.81
N VAL A 264 1.39 -17.49 8.99
CA VAL A 264 1.81 -18.78 8.47
C VAL A 264 3.05 -19.23 9.22
N LEU A 265 2.92 -20.33 9.97
CA LEU A 265 4.02 -20.94 10.71
C LEU A 265 4.60 -22.10 9.89
N PRO A 266 5.87 -22.04 9.47
CA PRO A 266 6.49 -23.09 8.67
C PRO A 266 6.63 -24.39 9.46
N SER A 267 6.77 -25.51 8.74
CA SER A 267 7.00 -26.83 9.35
C SER A 267 8.17 -26.83 10.32
N LEU A 268 7.91 -27.29 11.54
CA LEU A 268 8.96 -27.54 12.53
C LEU A 268 9.78 -28.79 12.25
N GLY A 269 9.46 -29.56 11.20
CA GLY A 269 10.02 -30.87 10.91
C GLY A 269 11.54 -30.94 10.71
N ALA A 270 12.24 -29.80 10.63
CA ALA A 270 13.70 -29.77 10.63
C ALA A 270 14.34 -29.38 11.98
N TRP A 271 13.55 -28.96 12.99
CA TRP A 271 14.10 -28.25 14.18
C TRP A 271 13.47 -28.61 15.53
N TRP A 272 12.26 -29.19 15.59
CA TRP A 272 11.69 -29.68 16.86
C TRP A 272 11.59 -31.19 16.84
N LEU A 273 12.48 -31.83 17.59
CA LEU A 273 12.24 -33.18 18.05
C LEU A 273 11.75 -33.05 19.50
N PRO A 274 10.66 -33.69 19.94
CA PRO A 274 10.18 -33.63 21.32
C PRO A 274 11.20 -34.06 22.40
N ASN A 275 12.35 -34.64 21.98
CA ASN A 275 13.50 -34.98 22.82
C ASN A 275 14.71 -34.06 22.59
N SER A 276 14.58 -33.01 21.81
CA SER A 276 15.67 -32.06 21.60
C SER A 276 15.85 -31.23 22.84
N GLY A 277 17.09 -31.17 23.34
CA GLY A 277 17.41 -30.45 24.56
C GLY A 277 17.00 -28.96 24.55
N PRO A 278 17.20 -28.27 25.68
CA PRO A 278 16.70 -26.90 25.96
C PRO A 278 17.12 -25.83 24.92
N ALA A 279 18.09 -26.12 24.06
CA ALA A 279 18.50 -25.23 22.97
C ALA A 279 17.43 -25.08 21.86
N ASN A 280 16.72 -26.15 21.51
CA ASN A 280 15.72 -26.10 20.43
C ASN A 280 14.45 -25.37 20.87
N ASP A 281 14.06 -25.50 22.14
CA ASP A 281 12.97 -24.72 22.73
C ASP A 281 13.25 -23.22 22.63
N ARG A 282 14.51 -22.82 22.90
CA ARG A 282 14.93 -21.42 22.84
C ARG A 282 14.88 -20.85 21.42
N ALA A 283 15.41 -21.57 20.42
CA ALA A 283 15.42 -21.11 19.03
C ALA A 283 14.00 -20.83 18.52
N SER A 284 13.06 -21.63 18.98
CA SER A 284 11.71 -21.64 18.46
C SER A 284 10.79 -20.67 19.18
N MET A 285 10.99 -20.53 20.48
CA MET A 285 10.46 -19.40 21.23
C MET A 285 10.99 -18.08 20.64
N SER A 286 12.26 -18.01 20.24
CA SER A 286 12.81 -16.82 19.55
C SER A 286 12.06 -16.49 18.27
N ARG A 287 11.70 -17.49 17.47
CA ARG A 287 10.88 -17.28 16.27
C ARG A 287 9.50 -16.76 16.64
N LEU A 288 8.80 -17.38 17.59
CA LEU A 288 7.49 -16.90 18.05
C LEU A 288 7.54 -15.44 18.53
N LEU A 289 8.60 -15.06 19.25
CA LEU A 289 8.82 -13.68 19.68
C LEU A 289 9.03 -12.73 18.48
N ASN A 290 9.74 -13.15 17.43
CA ASN A 290 9.86 -12.36 16.21
C ASN A 290 8.49 -12.17 15.52
N TYR A 291 7.67 -13.22 15.41
CA TYR A 291 6.30 -13.10 14.91
C TYR A 291 5.52 -12.07 15.72
N CYS A 292 5.60 -12.12 17.05
CA CYS A 292 4.96 -11.12 17.91
C CYS A 292 5.49 -9.70 17.64
N ASP A 293 6.78 -9.49 17.41
CA ASP A 293 7.33 -8.17 17.06
C ASP A 293 6.69 -7.62 15.76
N HIS A 294 6.56 -8.46 14.73
CA HIS A 294 5.88 -8.09 13.49
C HIS A 294 4.39 -7.80 13.70
N LEU A 295 3.72 -8.62 14.50
CA LEU A 295 2.31 -8.41 14.84
C LEU A 295 2.10 -7.14 15.66
N HIS A 296 3.00 -6.79 16.59
CA HIS A 296 2.93 -5.51 17.31
C HIS A 296 3.10 -4.33 16.37
N ARG A 297 4.01 -4.40 15.39
CA ARG A 297 4.17 -3.39 14.33
C ARG A 297 2.91 -3.24 13.47
N LEU A 298 2.31 -4.37 13.09
CA LEU A 298 1.07 -4.40 12.33
C LEU A 298 -0.10 -3.83 13.13
N VAL A 299 -0.26 -4.23 14.40
CA VAL A 299 -1.29 -3.70 15.30
C VAL A 299 -1.09 -2.21 15.51
N GLY A 300 0.15 -1.74 15.70
CA GLY A 300 0.46 -0.31 15.76
C GLY A 300 -0.01 0.44 14.51
N ARG A 301 0.19 -0.15 13.32
CA ARG A 301 -0.32 0.42 12.06
C ARG A 301 -1.85 0.42 11.99
N LEU A 302 -2.52 -0.64 12.43
CA LEU A 302 -3.99 -0.72 12.45
C LEU A 302 -4.62 0.26 13.44
N ARG A 303 -3.97 0.54 14.58
CA ARG A 303 -4.42 1.54 15.57
C ARG A 303 -4.45 2.97 15.01
N LEU A 304 -3.63 3.27 14.00
CA LEU A 304 -3.64 4.58 13.34
C LEU A 304 -4.87 4.78 12.43
N ILE A 305 -5.63 3.73 12.14
CA ILE A 305 -6.86 3.83 11.36
C ILE A 305 -7.93 4.51 12.22
N ARG A 306 -8.28 5.75 11.86
CA ARG A 306 -9.28 6.55 12.60
C ARG A 306 -10.71 6.01 12.52
N LYS A 307 -11.01 5.18 11.52
CA LYS A 307 -12.34 4.61 11.29
C LYS A 307 -12.40 3.22 11.91
N PRO A 308 -13.55 2.80 12.44
CA PRO A 308 -13.72 1.42 12.91
C PRO A 308 -13.40 0.42 11.79
N ILE A 309 -12.65 -0.61 12.14
CA ILE A 309 -12.39 -1.74 11.25
C ILE A 309 -13.68 -2.57 11.22
N ALA A 310 -14.35 -2.61 10.07
CA ALA A 310 -15.64 -3.28 9.92
C ALA A 310 -15.52 -4.80 10.09
N ARG A 311 -14.40 -5.39 9.65
CA ARG A 311 -14.12 -6.82 9.79
C ARG A 311 -12.62 -7.06 9.94
N LEU A 312 -12.24 -7.88 10.91
CA LEU A 312 -10.87 -8.35 11.08
C LEU A 312 -10.90 -9.85 11.23
N GLU A 313 -10.35 -10.58 10.28
CA GLU A 313 -10.20 -12.02 10.36
C GLU A 313 -8.74 -12.39 10.57
N ILE A 314 -8.43 -13.04 11.68
CA ILE A 314 -7.10 -13.55 11.97
C ILE A 314 -7.09 -15.03 11.58
N VAL A 315 -6.18 -15.43 10.70
CA VAL A 315 -6.03 -16.80 10.23
C VAL A 315 -4.64 -17.28 10.64
N ILE A 316 -4.56 -18.27 11.52
CA ILE A 316 -3.30 -18.88 11.90
C ILE A 316 -3.19 -20.20 11.17
N LYS A 317 -2.22 -20.29 10.25
CA LYS A 317 -1.92 -21.50 9.47
C LYS A 317 -0.74 -22.22 10.12
N LEU A 318 -1.00 -23.41 10.64
CA LEU A 318 0.00 -24.29 11.26
C LEU A 318 0.39 -25.37 10.27
N ASP A 319 1.67 -25.66 10.14
CA ASP A 319 2.08 -26.85 9.38
C ASP A 319 1.55 -28.15 10.00
N SER A 320 1.40 -29.18 9.17
CA SER A 320 1.06 -30.54 9.58
C SER A 320 1.88 -31.07 10.78
N ALA A 321 3.15 -30.67 10.96
CA ALA A 321 3.94 -31.08 12.12
C ALA A 321 3.32 -30.71 13.48
N TYR A 322 2.37 -29.77 13.53
CA TYR A 322 1.65 -29.34 14.73
C TYR A 322 0.36 -30.14 15.02
N PHE A 323 0.21 -31.37 14.49
CA PHE A 323 -1.03 -32.16 14.66
C PHE A 323 -1.46 -32.40 16.11
N ASN A 324 -0.56 -32.26 17.09
CA ASN A 324 -0.94 -32.30 18.49
C ASN A 324 -1.67 -31.00 18.85
N GLN A 325 -3.00 -31.07 18.96
CA GLN A 325 -3.86 -29.97 19.42
C GLN A 325 -3.36 -29.31 20.72
N GLY A 326 -2.65 -30.07 21.57
CA GLY A 326 -2.04 -29.59 22.80
C GLY A 326 -1.01 -28.46 22.60
N ASP A 327 -0.29 -28.44 21.47
CA ASP A 327 0.75 -27.46 21.19
C ASP A 327 0.24 -26.29 20.34
N ALA A 328 -0.71 -26.57 19.45
CA ALA A 328 -1.32 -25.59 18.55
C ALA A 328 -2.02 -24.44 19.32
N PHE A 329 -2.80 -24.77 20.36
CA PHE A 329 -3.59 -23.76 21.07
C PHE A 329 -2.76 -22.79 21.94
N PRO A 330 -1.75 -23.24 22.71
CA PRO A 330 -0.83 -22.32 23.38
C PRO A 330 -0.12 -21.37 22.42
N ILE A 331 0.34 -21.87 21.26
CA ILE A 331 0.99 -21.06 20.23
C ILE A 331 0.02 -20.02 19.66
N ALA A 332 -1.19 -20.46 19.28
CA ALA A 332 -2.23 -19.56 18.78
C ALA A 332 -2.56 -18.46 19.81
N ARG A 333 -2.74 -18.84 21.08
CA ARG A 333 -2.98 -17.89 22.18
C ARG A 333 -1.83 -16.88 22.32
N PHE A 334 -0.59 -17.35 22.21
CA PHE A 334 0.60 -16.50 22.28
C PHE A 334 0.63 -15.47 21.14
N LEU A 335 0.43 -15.91 19.91
CA LEU A 335 0.40 -15.05 18.71
C LEU A 335 -0.78 -14.08 18.70
N LEU A 336 -1.84 -14.35 19.45
CA LEU A 336 -2.98 -13.45 19.57
C LEU A 336 -2.75 -12.32 20.58
N ARG A 337 -1.69 -12.37 21.40
CA ARG A 337 -1.43 -11.35 22.43
C ARG A 337 -1.28 -9.93 21.89
N PRO A 338 -0.54 -9.67 20.79
CA PRO A 338 -0.44 -8.33 20.21
C PRO A 338 -1.79 -7.67 19.92
N PHE A 339 -2.82 -8.45 19.60
CA PHE A 339 -4.14 -7.94 19.26
C PHE A 339 -4.95 -7.39 20.43
N TRP A 340 -4.53 -7.64 21.70
CA TRP A 340 -5.13 -6.97 22.88
C TRP A 340 -5.04 -5.45 22.82
N ARG A 341 -4.12 -4.92 22.02
CA ARG A 341 -3.90 -3.48 21.89
C ARG A 341 -4.81 -2.84 20.84
N LEU A 342 -5.53 -3.67 20.09
CA LEU A 342 -6.47 -3.23 19.06
C LEU A 342 -7.87 -3.05 19.69
N HIS A 343 -8.58 -2.02 19.23
CA HIS A 343 -9.94 -1.70 19.63
C HIS A 343 -10.68 -1.11 18.41
N ASN A 344 -11.97 -0.81 18.53
CA ASN A 344 -12.81 -0.34 17.41
C ASN A 344 -12.89 -1.32 16.22
N VAL A 345 -12.92 -2.62 16.49
CA VAL A 345 -13.13 -3.67 15.49
C VAL A 345 -14.56 -4.18 15.57
N ALA A 346 -15.39 -3.93 14.57
CA ALA A 346 -16.82 -4.28 14.64
C ALA A 346 -17.09 -5.78 14.56
N LYS A 347 -16.26 -6.53 13.81
CA LYS A 347 -16.41 -7.98 13.61
C LYS A 347 -15.04 -8.66 13.62
N PRO A 348 -14.44 -8.88 14.80
CA PRO A 348 -13.26 -9.73 14.91
C PRO A 348 -13.64 -11.20 14.72
N GLY A 349 -12.73 -11.97 14.12
CA GLY A 349 -12.88 -13.41 13.95
C GLY A 349 -11.52 -14.10 13.91
N LEU A 350 -11.50 -15.37 14.31
CA LEU A 350 -10.31 -16.23 14.30
C LEU A 350 -10.63 -17.49 13.52
N ARG A 351 -9.69 -17.89 12.66
CA ARG A 351 -9.65 -19.21 12.03
C ARG A 351 -8.29 -19.83 12.31
N LEU A 352 -8.28 -21.06 12.79
CA LEU A 352 -7.07 -21.86 12.93
C LEU A 352 -7.13 -22.94 11.86
N THR A 353 -6.14 -22.98 10.98
CA THR A 353 -6.06 -23.98 9.92
C THR A 353 -4.75 -24.73 9.99
N THR A 354 -4.76 -26.01 9.63
CA THR A 354 -3.55 -26.79 9.37
C THR A 354 -3.30 -26.88 7.88
N ILE A 355 -2.05 -26.70 7.49
CA ILE A 355 -1.55 -26.90 6.14
C ILE A 355 -1.21 -28.38 6.02
N GLN A 356 -2.11 -29.17 5.43
CA GLN A 356 -1.90 -30.60 5.24
C GLN A 356 -1.27 -30.85 3.86
N GLY A 357 -0.02 -30.42 3.65
CA GLY A 357 0.74 -30.68 2.43
C GLY A 357 -0.08 -30.49 1.14
N SER A 358 -0.07 -31.49 0.25
CA SER A 358 -0.81 -31.50 -1.02
C SER A 358 -2.34 -31.68 -0.88
N TRP A 359 -2.86 -31.96 0.31
CA TRP A 359 -4.25 -32.35 0.54
C TRP A 359 -5.17 -31.17 0.91
N GLY A 360 -4.63 -29.96 1.02
CA GLY A 360 -5.39 -28.73 1.27
C GLY A 360 -5.27 -28.22 2.70
N GLU A 361 -6.02 -27.14 3.00
CA GLU A 361 -6.13 -26.57 4.34
C GLU A 361 -7.28 -27.26 5.10
N VAL A 362 -7.00 -27.74 6.33
CA VAL A 362 -8.02 -28.30 7.23
C VAL A 362 -8.27 -27.31 8.37
N GLU A 363 -9.52 -26.94 8.60
CA GLU A 363 -9.87 -26.04 9.70
C GLU A 363 -9.85 -26.81 11.03
N LEU A 364 -9.06 -26.34 11.99
CA LEU A 364 -8.94 -26.96 13.33
C LEU A 364 -10.07 -26.54 14.27
N LEU A 365 -10.70 -25.39 14.05
CA LEU A 365 -11.79 -24.88 14.87
C LEU A 365 -13.17 -25.37 14.39
N THR A 366 -13.32 -26.67 14.10
CA THR A 366 -14.64 -27.28 13.83
C THR A 366 -15.46 -27.39 15.12
N SER A 367 -16.79 -27.23 15.10
CA SER A 367 -17.71 -27.18 16.27
C SER A 367 -17.30 -27.95 17.54
N ASP A 368 -16.71 -29.13 17.39
CA ASP A 368 -16.39 -30.06 18.47
C ASP A 368 -15.07 -29.72 19.20
N TRP A 369 -14.27 -28.76 18.71
CA TRP A 369 -12.96 -28.40 19.27
C TRP A 369 -13.05 -27.80 20.68
N ALA A 370 -14.12 -27.05 20.96
CA ALA A 370 -14.36 -26.40 22.24
C ALA A 370 -14.60 -27.42 23.38
N SER A 371 -14.94 -28.67 23.05
CA SER A 371 -15.15 -29.74 24.03
C SER A 371 -13.83 -30.25 24.65
N SER A 372 -12.69 -30.01 24.00
CA SER A 372 -11.37 -30.30 24.58
C SER A 372 -11.00 -29.27 25.65
N PRO A 373 -10.39 -29.66 26.80
CA PRO A 373 -9.96 -28.71 27.83
C PRO A 373 -9.04 -27.60 27.31
N ALA A 374 -8.17 -27.91 26.34
CA ALA A 374 -7.28 -26.93 25.73
C ALA A 374 -8.04 -26.02 24.74
N GLY A 375 -9.02 -26.58 24.02
CA GLY A 375 -9.90 -25.85 23.13
C GLY A 375 -10.78 -24.84 23.89
N GLY A 376 -11.44 -25.28 24.97
CA GLY A 376 -12.25 -24.41 25.82
C GLY A 376 -11.46 -23.22 26.38
N LYS A 377 -10.19 -23.41 26.77
CA LYS A 377 -9.31 -22.31 27.22
C LYS A 377 -9.03 -21.29 26.12
N LEU A 378 -8.78 -21.74 24.89
CA LEU A 378 -8.57 -20.84 23.76
C LEU A 378 -9.88 -20.16 23.35
N SER A 379 -11.03 -20.84 23.37
CA SER A 379 -12.34 -20.25 23.09
C SER A 379 -12.66 -19.10 24.04
N ALA A 380 -12.56 -19.36 25.36
CA ALA A 380 -12.77 -18.33 26.38
C ALA A 380 -11.79 -17.15 26.23
N TYR A 381 -10.53 -17.44 25.89
CA TYR A 381 -9.54 -16.40 25.61
C TYR A 381 -9.92 -15.55 24.38
N THR A 382 -10.37 -16.18 23.29
CA THR A 382 -10.76 -15.49 22.05
C THR A 382 -12.03 -14.68 22.23
N GLU A 383 -13.02 -15.19 22.97
CA GLU A 383 -14.25 -14.45 23.29
C GLU A 383 -13.91 -13.17 24.05
N HIS A 384 -13.11 -13.28 25.11
CA HIS A 384 -12.66 -12.12 25.88
C HIS A 384 -11.85 -11.13 25.03
N LEU A 385 -10.95 -11.63 24.18
CA LEU A 385 -10.18 -10.80 23.25
C LEU A 385 -11.09 -10.09 22.22
N PHE A 386 -12.12 -10.76 21.71
CA PHE A 386 -13.05 -10.20 20.72
C PHE A 386 -13.99 -9.17 21.31
N GLU A 387 -14.48 -9.42 22.52
CA GLU A 387 -15.22 -8.43 23.30
C GLU A 387 -14.37 -7.17 23.50
N HIS A 388 -13.11 -7.35 23.89
CA HIS A 388 -12.17 -6.26 24.08
C HIS A 388 -11.91 -5.46 22.78
N MET A 389 -11.61 -6.13 21.67
CA MET A 389 -11.38 -5.47 20.37
C MET A 389 -12.63 -4.75 19.84
N SER A 390 -13.82 -5.26 20.18
CA SER A 390 -15.10 -4.64 19.80
C SER A 390 -15.46 -3.44 20.67
N GLY A 391 -14.80 -3.29 21.83
CA GLY A 391 -14.94 -2.14 22.70
C GLY A 391 -14.48 -0.83 22.05
N SER A 392 -15.11 0.27 22.48
CA SER A 392 -14.74 1.64 22.09
C SER A 392 -13.66 2.25 22.98
N GLN A 393 -13.43 1.67 24.16
CA GLN A 393 -12.43 2.14 25.10
C GLN A 393 -11.03 1.80 24.60
N SER A 394 -10.14 2.78 24.60
CA SER A 394 -8.74 2.53 24.32
C SER A 394 -8.16 1.64 25.42
N PRO A 395 -7.45 0.56 25.08
CA PRO A 395 -6.80 -0.28 26.08
C PRO A 395 -5.82 0.55 26.91
N PRO A 396 -5.69 0.26 28.21
CA PRO A 396 -4.65 0.88 29.02
C PRO A 396 -3.30 0.59 28.38
N GLU A 397 -2.45 1.62 28.26
CA GLU A 397 -1.09 1.41 27.79
C GLU A 397 -0.34 0.53 28.79
N LEU A 398 0.17 -0.59 28.29
CA LEU A 398 0.96 -1.52 29.09
C LEU A 398 2.37 -0.94 29.30
N PRO A 399 2.79 -0.60 30.52
CA PRO A 399 4.09 0.05 30.74
C PRO A 399 5.28 -0.79 30.24
N VAL A 400 5.18 -2.12 30.36
CA VAL A 400 6.20 -3.07 29.88
C VAL A 400 6.39 -2.97 28.37
N PHE A 401 5.30 -2.79 27.63
CA PHE A 401 5.33 -2.66 26.18
C PHE A 401 6.09 -1.40 25.76
N THR A 402 5.74 -0.25 26.33
CA THR A 402 6.40 1.02 26.04
C THR A 402 7.89 0.97 26.42
N ALA A 403 8.20 0.42 27.60
CA ALA A 403 9.57 0.28 28.07
C ALA A 403 10.41 -0.65 27.16
N TYR A 404 9.83 -1.75 26.67
CA TYR A 404 10.50 -2.66 25.74
C TYR A 404 10.92 -1.96 24.45
N TRP A 405 10.03 -1.21 23.79
CA TRP A 405 10.37 -0.54 22.53
C TRP A 405 11.33 0.63 22.73
N GLN A 406 11.29 1.31 23.88
CA GLN A 406 12.33 2.26 24.25
C GLN A 406 13.69 1.59 24.38
N LEU A 407 13.76 0.41 25.02
CA LEU A 407 14.98 -0.38 25.13
C LEU A 407 15.48 -0.85 23.76
N GLU A 408 14.59 -1.29 22.85
CA GLU A 408 14.97 -1.66 21.48
C GLU A 408 15.52 -0.46 20.69
N ASN A 409 14.87 0.71 20.79
CA ASN A 409 15.33 1.95 20.17
C ASN A 409 16.69 2.38 20.73
N LEU A 410 16.89 2.28 22.04
CA LEU A 410 18.17 2.53 22.69
C LEU A 410 19.24 1.59 22.13
N LEU A 411 18.99 0.28 22.05
CA LEU A 411 19.97 -0.66 21.52
C LEU A 411 20.30 -0.39 20.04
N SER A 412 19.30 -0.06 19.23
CA SER A 412 19.49 0.34 17.83
C SER A 412 20.40 1.57 17.73
N TYR A 413 20.18 2.57 18.59
CA TYR A 413 21.04 3.74 18.70
C TYR A 413 22.46 3.37 19.14
N LEU A 414 22.62 2.52 20.17
CA LEU A 414 23.92 2.06 20.65
C LEU A 414 24.70 1.32 19.55
N ARG A 415 24.06 0.40 18.83
CA ARG A 415 24.68 -0.32 17.70
C ARG A 415 25.16 0.63 16.61
N LYS A 416 24.42 1.70 16.33
CA LYS A 416 24.83 2.71 15.33
C LYS A 416 26.07 3.51 15.75
N HIS A 417 26.29 3.70 17.04
CA HIS A 417 27.31 4.61 17.57
C HIS A 417 28.51 3.92 18.23
N CYS A 418 28.34 2.69 18.68
CA CYS A 418 29.39 1.83 19.20
C CYS A 418 29.85 0.87 18.10
N ARG A 419 31.07 0.33 18.22
CA ARG A 419 31.54 -0.68 17.27
C ARG A 419 30.66 -1.93 17.41
N ASP A 420 30.16 -2.46 16.29
CA ASP A 420 29.27 -3.64 16.25
C ASP A 420 29.83 -4.89 16.94
N THR A 421 31.13 -4.92 17.26
CA THR A 421 31.83 -6.05 17.89
C THR A 421 32.02 -5.91 19.40
N ASP A 422 31.37 -4.95 20.08
CA ASP A 422 31.51 -4.81 21.53
C ASP A 422 30.78 -5.97 22.26
N PRO A 423 31.48 -6.84 23.00
CA PRO A 423 30.87 -7.98 23.68
C PRO A 423 29.80 -7.57 24.71
N LYS A 424 29.86 -6.33 25.23
CA LYS A 424 28.85 -5.82 26.15
C LYS A 424 27.55 -5.46 25.43
N ILE A 425 27.63 -4.96 24.19
CA ILE A 425 26.45 -4.72 23.36
C ILE A 425 25.80 -6.04 22.96
N GLU A 426 26.59 -7.07 22.67
CA GLU A 426 26.06 -8.42 22.45
C GLU A 426 25.39 -9.01 23.71
N LYS A 427 25.93 -8.72 24.90
CA LYS A 427 25.28 -9.09 26.17
C LYS A 427 23.93 -8.40 26.33
N ILE A 428 23.82 -7.10 26.01
CA ILE A 428 22.54 -6.36 26.01
C ILE A 428 21.59 -6.93 24.96
N ALA A 429 22.08 -7.29 23.78
CA ALA A 429 21.26 -7.95 22.75
C ALA A 429 20.73 -9.30 23.24
N GLY A 430 21.52 -10.06 24.01
CA GLY A 430 21.06 -11.28 24.68
C GLY A 430 19.94 -11.03 25.70
N LEU A 431 19.98 -9.89 26.41
CA LEU A 431 18.95 -9.48 27.36
C LEU A 431 17.63 -9.07 26.67
N LEU A 432 17.68 -8.55 25.43
CA LEU A 432 16.47 -8.23 24.67
C LEU A 432 15.57 -9.45 24.46
N TYR A 433 16.13 -10.63 24.26
CA TYR A 433 15.34 -11.85 24.12
C TYR A 433 14.47 -12.10 25.37
N THR A 434 15.07 -11.97 26.56
CA THR A 434 14.34 -12.11 27.83
C THR A 434 13.34 -10.97 28.03
N ALA A 435 13.68 -9.75 27.58
CA ALA A 435 12.81 -8.59 27.65
C ALA A 435 11.56 -8.75 26.76
N ARG A 436 11.71 -9.34 25.57
CA ARG A 436 10.60 -9.70 24.68
C ARG A 436 9.66 -10.69 25.37
N PHE A 437 10.19 -11.71 26.01
CA PHE A 437 9.36 -12.66 26.75
C PHE A 437 8.59 -11.98 27.88
N ALA A 438 9.27 -11.16 28.70
CA ALA A 438 8.65 -10.39 29.77
C ALA A 438 7.54 -9.45 29.26
N ARG A 439 7.73 -8.83 28.10
CA ARG A 439 6.70 -8.04 27.40
C ARG A 439 5.47 -8.89 27.09
N GLU A 440 5.65 -10.06 26.49
CA GLU A 440 4.52 -10.90 26.10
C GLU A 440 3.73 -11.39 27.31
N VAL A 441 4.36 -11.68 28.45
CA VAL A 441 3.67 -12.09 29.69
C VAL A 441 3.27 -10.92 30.60
N GLU A 442 3.50 -9.68 30.16
CA GLU A 442 3.22 -8.45 30.94
C GLU A 442 3.92 -8.39 32.31
N ASP A 443 5.09 -9.03 32.43
CA ASP A 443 5.86 -9.09 33.69
C ASP A 443 6.77 -7.86 33.86
N LEU A 444 6.19 -6.81 34.44
CA LEU A 444 6.90 -5.55 34.71
C LEU A 444 8.06 -5.73 35.72
N ALA A 445 7.92 -6.63 36.68
CA ALA A 445 8.94 -6.85 37.70
C ALA A 445 10.18 -7.50 37.07
N HIS A 446 9.98 -8.53 36.27
CA HIS A 446 11.05 -9.19 35.53
C HIS A 446 11.68 -8.24 34.50
N PHE A 447 10.88 -7.45 33.78
CA PHE A 447 11.42 -6.45 32.87
C PHE A 447 12.30 -5.41 33.59
N ARG A 448 11.91 -4.96 34.79
CA ARG A 448 12.72 -4.04 35.60
C ARG A 448 14.06 -4.64 35.98
N MET A 449 14.11 -5.93 36.32
CA MET A 449 15.38 -6.62 36.59
C MET A 449 16.28 -6.64 35.36
N ILE A 450 15.72 -6.89 34.17
CA ILE A 450 16.47 -6.84 32.91
C ILE A 450 16.99 -5.42 32.64
N TRP A 451 16.14 -4.41 32.82
CA TRP A 451 16.53 -3.02 32.63
C TRP A 451 17.70 -2.62 33.54
N ASN A 452 17.67 -3.00 34.81
CA ASN A 452 18.78 -2.75 35.74
C ASN A 452 20.08 -3.39 35.23
N GLN A 453 20.03 -4.64 34.73
CA GLN A 453 21.20 -5.29 34.14
C GLN A 453 21.72 -4.56 32.89
N VAL A 454 20.82 -4.06 32.03
CA VAL A 454 21.21 -3.25 30.86
C VAL A 454 21.91 -1.97 31.30
N VAL A 455 21.36 -1.29 32.32
CA VAL A 455 21.92 -0.06 32.89
C VAL A 455 23.29 -0.32 33.50
N ASP A 456 23.46 -1.40 34.27
CA ASP A 456 24.75 -1.79 34.87
C ASP A 456 25.80 -2.05 33.78
N ILE A 457 25.46 -2.84 32.76
CA ILE A 457 26.35 -3.12 31.62
C ILE A 457 26.73 -1.81 30.91
N TRP A 458 25.78 -0.89 30.74
CA TRP A 458 26.03 0.40 30.09
C TRP A 458 26.93 1.30 30.93
N PHE A 459 26.73 1.37 32.25
CA PHE A 459 27.63 2.11 33.15
C PHE A 459 29.04 1.54 33.12
N ASP A 460 29.19 0.21 33.09
CA ASP A 460 30.49 -0.43 32.92
C ASP A 460 31.16 -0.02 31.59
N CYS A 461 30.40 0.08 30.49
CA CYS A 461 30.93 0.58 29.21
C CYS A 461 31.43 2.03 29.32
N LEU A 462 30.65 2.89 29.97
CA LEU A 462 31.00 4.30 30.13
C LEU A 462 32.24 4.48 31.01
N ASN A 463 32.33 3.74 32.11
CA ASN A 463 33.48 3.78 33.02
C ASN A 463 34.77 3.36 32.30
N GLU A 464 34.74 2.30 31.50
CA GLU A 464 35.90 1.90 30.68
C GLU A 464 36.29 2.96 29.67
N ARG A 465 35.31 3.64 29.06
CA ARG A 465 35.59 4.74 28.12
C ARG A 465 36.24 5.94 28.80
N VAL A 466 35.80 6.28 30.02
CA VAL A 466 36.42 7.33 30.83
C VAL A 466 37.86 6.94 31.18
N GLN A 467 38.10 5.71 31.63
CA GLN A 467 39.45 5.20 31.93
C GLN A 467 40.35 5.23 30.69
N PHE A 468 39.83 4.81 29.53
CA PHE A 468 40.56 4.89 28.27
C PHE A 468 40.94 6.34 27.92
N GLN A 469 40.01 7.29 28.06
CA GLN A 469 40.30 8.70 27.83
C GLN A 469 41.40 9.22 28.78
N SER A 470 41.33 8.90 30.07
CA SER A 470 42.36 9.26 31.04
C SER A 470 43.73 8.68 30.65
N ASN A 471 43.80 7.42 30.23
CA ASN A 471 45.04 6.78 29.79
C ASN A 471 45.63 7.43 28.54
N VAL A 472 44.78 7.78 27.55
CA VAL A 472 45.24 8.49 26.34
C VAL A 472 45.78 9.87 26.68
N VAL A 473 45.13 10.62 27.57
CA VAL A 473 45.62 11.92 28.03
C VAL A 473 46.98 11.79 28.72
N LEU A 474 47.16 10.79 29.59
CA LEU A 474 48.45 10.52 30.22
C LEU A 474 49.54 10.21 29.19
N LEU A 475 49.24 9.39 28.17
CA LEU A 475 50.17 9.08 27.09
C LEU A 475 50.50 10.31 26.24
N ILE A 476 49.52 11.15 25.89
CA ILE A 476 49.75 12.40 25.16
C ILE A 476 50.66 13.32 25.98
N ASN A 477 50.39 13.49 27.27
CA ASN A 477 51.20 14.32 28.15
C ASN A 477 52.63 13.79 28.27
N ALA A 478 52.81 12.47 28.36
CA ALA A 478 54.13 11.84 28.36
C ALA A 478 54.88 12.11 27.06
N ILE A 479 54.23 11.95 25.90
CA ILE A 479 54.82 12.25 24.59
C ILE A 479 55.19 13.74 24.49
N CYS A 480 54.28 14.65 24.83
CA CYS A 480 54.54 16.08 24.83
C CYS A 480 55.74 16.45 25.74
N GLY A 481 55.82 15.84 26.92
CA GLY A 481 56.96 16.02 27.83
C GLY A 481 58.29 15.54 27.23
N THR A 482 58.30 14.39 26.53
CA THR A 482 59.51 13.91 25.85
C THR A 482 59.95 14.82 24.69
N VAL A 483 58.99 15.35 23.91
CA VAL A 483 59.28 16.26 22.79
C VAL A 483 59.85 17.59 23.28
N GLN A 484 59.30 18.14 24.37
CA GLN A 484 59.74 19.42 24.94
C GLN A 484 61.13 19.33 25.58
N ASN A 485 61.48 18.19 26.19
CA ASN A 485 62.78 18.01 26.85
C ASN A 485 63.91 17.56 25.90
N GLY A 486 63.56 17.13 24.67
CA GLY A 486 64.51 16.73 23.63
C GLY A 486 64.89 17.84 22.65
N SER A 487 64.39 19.06 22.85
CA SER A 487 64.76 20.29 22.14
C SER A 487 65.57 21.18 23.07
#